data_AF-A0AAN3M3R2-F1
#
_entry.id   AF-A0AAN3M3R2-F1
#
_cell.length_a   1.000
_cell.length_b   1.000
_cell.length_c   1.000
_cell.angle_alpha   90.00
_cell.angle_beta   90.00
_cell.angle_gamma   90.00
#
_symmetry.space_group_name_H-M   'P 1'
#
loop_
_entity.id
_entity.type
_entity.pdbx_description
1 polymer ?
#
loop_
_entity_poly.entity_id
_entity_poly.type
_entity_poly.pdbx_seq_one_letter_code
_entity_poly.pdbx_strand_id
1 'polypeptide(L)'
;MSFGQPCDEFPLSSLPPLIRDAVIEAQQITQAPLGLVAASALGAVSLVCQNLIDVCRLNTLRGPVSLFFLTLAESGERKTAVDKLLMKPLYQQEMQLYSRYKSELAVWKNKEELLKAQKKALLSKLNKELRKGADESETLRQLEVLQKNSAEEPVRYKFIFNDATTAAIKNQLCGKWRSVGIMSDEAGIIFDGYTLSELPFINKMWDGSVL
;
A
#
# COMPACT_ATOMS: atom_id res chain seq x y z
N MET A 1 -13.69 -29.39 35.20
CA MET A 1 -13.47 -28.44 34.10
C MET A 1 -13.98 -27.10 34.59
N SER A 2 -13.08 -26.14 34.83
CA SER A 2 -13.45 -24.81 35.32
C SER A 2 -14.14 -24.04 34.20
N PHE A 3 -15.38 -23.62 34.42
CA PHE A 3 -16.11 -22.71 33.56
C PHE A 3 -15.44 -21.33 33.54
N GLY A 4 -15.61 -20.64 32.42
CA GLY A 4 -14.85 -19.46 31.98
C GLY A 4 -14.56 -18.44 33.07
N GLN A 5 -13.27 -18.11 33.18
CA GLN A 5 -12.84 -16.78 33.60
C GLN A 5 -13.65 -15.75 32.81
N PRO A 6 -14.17 -14.67 33.43
CA PRO A 6 -14.71 -13.56 32.66
C PRO A 6 -13.63 -13.13 31.66
N CYS A 7 -13.96 -12.97 30.37
CA CYS A 7 -13.06 -12.27 29.47
C CYS A 7 -12.80 -10.90 30.09
N ASP A 8 -11.55 -10.61 30.47
CA ASP A 8 -11.19 -9.27 30.92
C ASP A 8 -11.68 -8.27 29.85
N GLU A 9 -12.42 -7.25 30.28
CA GLU A 9 -12.89 -6.20 29.38
C GLU A 9 -11.70 -5.58 28.65
N PHE A 10 -11.88 -5.27 27.36
CA PHE A 10 -10.82 -4.66 26.56
C PHE A 10 -10.30 -3.37 27.25
N PRO A 11 -8.99 -3.20 27.45
CA PRO A 11 -8.44 -2.13 28.28
C PRO A 11 -8.44 -0.77 27.55
N LEU A 12 -9.62 -0.15 27.43
CA LEU A 12 -9.77 1.15 26.76
C LEU A 12 -8.90 2.26 27.34
N SER A 13 -8.65 2.23 28.65
CA SER A 13 -7.83 3.23 29.32
C SER A 13 -6.37 3.25 28.83
N SER A 14 -5.90 2.15 28.23
CA SER A 14 -4.55 2.03 27.65
C SER A 14 -4.43 2.67 26.26
N LEU A 15 -5.54 2.97 25.59
CA LEU A 15 -5.51 3.63 24.29
C LEU A 15 -5.25 5.15 24.45
N PRO A 16 -4.47 5.76 23.54
CA PRO A 16 -4.36 7.21 23.47
C PRO A 16 -5.75 7.86 23.36
N PRO A 17 -6.01 9.01 24.03
CA PRO A 17 -7.35 9.59 24.12
C PRO A 17 -8.08 9.71 22.78
N LEU A 18 -7.41 10.21 21.73
CA LEU A 18 -8.00 10.35 20.41
C LEU A 18 -8.46 9.01 19.80
N ILE A 19 -7.65 7.96 19.94
CA ILE A 19 -7.99 6.62 19.43
C ILE A 19 -9.09 6.00 20.28
N ARG A 20 -9.00 6.15 21.61
CA ARG A 20 -10.00 5.66 22.56
C ARG A 20 -11.39 6.22 22.26
N ASP A 21 -11.48 7.53 22.10
CA ASP A 21 -12.75 8.21 21.89
C ASP A 21 -13.37 7.81 20.54
N ALA A 22 -12.55 7.65 19.49
CA ALA A 22 -12.98 7.12 18.19
C ALA A 22 -13.47 5.66 18.28
N VAL A 23 -12.80 4.82 19.08
CA VAL A 23 -13.23 3.42 19.32
C VAL A 23 -14.56 3.39 20.07
N ILE A 24 -14.75 4.25 21.08
CA ILE A 24 -16.02 4.35 21.82
C ILE A 24 -17.15 4.77 20.88
N GLU A 25 -16.96 5.81 20.07
CA GLU A 25 -17.96 6.28 19.12
C GLU A 25 -18.30 5.19 18.08
N ALA A 26 -17.29 4.55 17.49
CA ALA A 26 -17.49 3.46 16.53
C ALA A 26 -18.22 2.27 17.17
N GLN A 27 -17.94 1.95 18.43
CA GLN A 27 -18.65 0.92 19.18
C GLN A 27 -20.12 1.31 19.41
N GLN A 28 -20.40 2.56 19.76
CA GLN A 28 -21.77 3.06 19.91
C GLN A 28 -22.56 3.03 18.60
N ILE A 29 -21.92 3.32 17.47
CA ILE A 29 -22.56 3.28 16.15
C ILE A 29 -22.84 1.84 15.71
N THR A 30 -21.87 0.95 15.86
CA THR A 30 -21.93 -0.41 15.28
C THR A 30 -22.48 -1.46 16.24
N GLN A 31 -22.47 -1.17 17.55
CA GLN A 31 -22.78 -2.12 18.63
C GLN A 31 -21.90 -3.38 18.62
N ALA A 32 -20.74 -3.33 17.95
CA ALA A 32 -19.81 -4.45 17.86
C ALA A 32 -19.01 -4.62 19.17
N PRO A 33 -18.44 -5.81 19.44
CA PRO A 33 -17.55 -6.02 20.58
C PRO A 33 -16.37 -5.05 20.58
N LEU A 34 -16.04 -4.50 21.75
CA LEU A 34 -15.08 -3.43 21.89
C LEU A 34 -13.67 -3.78 21.40
N GLY A 35 -13.21 -5.02 21.69
CA GLY A 35 -11.93 -5.51 21.20
C GLY A 35 -11.85 -5.61 19.68
N LEU A 36 -12.97 -5.90 19.01
CA LEU A 36 -13.05 -5.91 17.55
C LEU A 36 -12.89 -4.49 16.99
N VAL A 37 -13.60 -3.52 17.57
CA VAL A 37 -13.52 -2.12 17.15
C VAL A 37 -12.12 -1.56 17.35
N ALA A 38 -11.50 -1.87 18.51
CA ALA A 38 -10.14 -1.46 18.79
C ALA A 38 -9.12 -2.09 17.84
N ALA A 39 -9.25 -3.38 17.52
CA ALA A 39 -8.36 -4.05 16.56
C ALA A 39 -8.43 -3.41 15.17
N SER A 40 -9.64 -3.11 14.68
CA SER A 40 -9.83 -2.42 13.40
C SER A 40 -9.23 -1.00 13.41
N ALA A 41 -9.45 -0.24 14.49
CA ALA A 41 -8.91 1.11 14.64
C ALA A 41 -7.37 1.10 14.67
N LEU A 42 -6.76 0.20 15.44
CA LEU A 42 -5.30 0.05 15.49
C LEU A 42 -4.73 -0.44 14.15
N GLY A 43 -5.44 -1.30 13.43
CA GLY A 43 -5.09 -1.70 12.07
C GLY A 43 -5.04 -0.52 11.10
N ALA A 44 -6.02 0.38 11.18
CA ALA A 44 -6.07 1.60 10.37
C ALA A 44 -4.89 2.53 10.70
N VAL A 45 -4.62 2.76 11.99
CA VAL A 45 -3.50 3.59 12.46
C VAL A 45 -2.16 3.00 12.02
N SER A 46 -1.98 1.69 12.20
CA SER A 46 -0.80 0.95 11.74
C SER A 46 -0.56 1.19 10.25
N LEU A 47 -1.59 1.04 9.41
CA LEU A 47 -1.47 1.21 7.96
C LEU A 47 -1.03 2.63 7.56
N VAL A 48 -1.54 3.65 8.24
CA VAL A 48 -1.13 5.05 7.99
C VAL A 48 0.30 5.32 8.43
N CYS A 49 0.71 4.74 9.56
CA CYS A 49 1.97 5.09 10.21
C CYS A 49 3.16 4.24 9.75
N GLN A 50 2.94 3.01 9.29
CA GLN A 50 4.03 2.05 9.03
C GLN A 50 5.03 2.47 7.95
N ASN A 51 4.66 3.41 7.05
CA ASN A 51 5.60 3.96 6.06
C ASN A 51 6.36 5.20 6.56
N LEU A 52 6.05 5.68 7.78
CA LEU A 52 6.52 6.97 8.29
C LEU A 52 7.38 6.82 9.53
N ILE A 53 7.11 5.83 10.37
CA ILE A 53 7.74 5.69 11.68
C ILE A 53 8.13 4.24 11.98
N ASP A 54 9.27 4.12 12.65
CA ASP A 54 9.66 2.93 13.38
C ASP A 54 9.57 3.20 14.88
N VAL A 55 9.38 2.15 15.66
CA VAL A 55 9.48 2.20 17.13
C VAL A 55 10.76 1.54 17.60
N CYS A 56 11.39 2.14 18.62
CA CYS A 56 12.52 1.56 19.31
C CYS A 56 12.06 0.92 20.62
N ARG A 57 12.32 -0.38 20.76
CA ARG A 57 11.99 -1.19 21.94
C ARG A 57 13.31 -1.65 22.57
N LEU A 58 13.36 -1.74 23.89
CA LEU A 58 14.54 -2.24 24.62
C LEU A 58 15.86 -1.57 24.16
N ASN A 59 15.82 -0.27 23.85
CA ASN A 59 16.92 0.60 23.38
C ASN A 59 17.55 0.26 22.01
N THR A 60 17.53 -0.99 21.56
CA THR A 60 18.21 -1.41 20.32
C THR A 60 17.30 -2.09 19.31
N LEU A 61 16.13 -2.57 19.73
CA LEU A 61 15.19 -3.28 18.86
C LEU A 61 14.29 -2.28 18.14
N ARG A 62 14.78 -1.79 17.01
CA ARG A 62 14.02 -0.95 16.09
C ARG A 62 13.24 -1.81 15.09
N GLY A 63 11.98 -1.47 14.85
CA GLY A 63 11.15 -2.12 13.84
C GLY A 63 9.93 -1.28 13.46
N PRO A 64 9.24 -1.67 12.38
CA PRO A 64 8.08 -0.93 11.89
C PRO A 64 6.92 -1.00 12.89
N VAL A 65 5.98 -0.06 12.75
CA VAL A 65 4.70 -0.09 13.50
C VAL A 65 3.63 -0.94 12.83
N SER A 66 4.03 -1.89 11.98
CA SER A 66 3.12 -2.83 11.31
C SER A 66 2.51 -3.80 12.32
N LEU A 67 1.18 -3.91 12.32
CA LEU A 67 0.42 -4.79 13.21
C LEU A 67 -0.28 -5.90 12.42
N PHE A 68 -0.38 -7.08 13.04
CA PHE A 68 -1.16 -8.21 12.53
C PHE A 68 -2.30 -8.49 13.51
N PHE A 69 -3.55 -8.31 13.04
CA PHE A 69 -4.75 -8.58 13.82
C PHE A 69 -5.52 -9.75 13.23
N LEU A 70 -5.90 -10.69 14.08
CA LEU A 70 -6.85 -11.76 13.76
C LEU A 70 -7.99 -11.69 14.76
N THR A 71 -9.18 -11.33 14.29
CA THR A 71 -10.37 -11.21 15.12
C THR A 71 -11.28 -12.41 14.88
N LEU A 72 -11.44 -13.25 15.91
CA LEU A 72 -12.44 -14.32 15.93
C LEU A 72 -13.76 -13.75 16.44
N ALA A 73 -14.77 -13.76 15.59
CA ALA A 73 -16.13 -13.36 15.96
C ALA A 73 -17.14 -14.18 15.17
N GLU A 74 -18.31 -14.41 15.75
CA GLU A 74 -19.40 -15.12 15.07
C GLU A 74 -19.90 -14.36 13.83
N SER A 75 -20.71 -15.03 13.02
CA SER A 75 -21.38 -14.38 11.90
C SER A 75 -22.39 -13.37 12.45
N GLY A 76 -22.41 -12.16 11.89
CA GLY A 76 -23.30 -11.09 12.35
C GLY A 76 -22.70 -10.12 13.37
N GLU A 77 -21.49 -10.37 13.89
CA GLU A 77 -20.75 -9.52 14.85
C GLU A 77 -20.22 -8.19 14.27
N ARG A 78 -20.83 -7.72 13.17
CA ARG A 78 -20.61 -6.40 12.56
C ARG A 78 -19.15 -6.10 12.16
N LYS A 79 -18.29 -7.11 11.98
CA LYS A 79 -16.88 -6.97 11.55
C LYS A 79 -16.73 -6.06 10.34
N THR A 80 -17.38 -6.42 9.25
CA THR A 80 -17.39 -5.65 7.99
C THR A 80 -17.92 -4.22 8.16
N ALA A 81 -18.87 -4.00 9.06
CA ALA A 81 -19.44 -2.67 9.30
C ALA A 81 -18.45 -1.76 10.03
N VAL A 82 -17.75 -2.31 11.03
CA VAL A 82 -16.67 -1.61 11.74
C VAL A 82 -15.51 -1.29 10.81
N ASP A 83 -15.03 -2.28 10.05
CA ASP A 83 -13.92 -2.07 9.11
C ASP A 83 -14.26 -1.02 8.06
N LYS A 84 -15.48 -1.07 7.49
CA LYS A 84 -15.95 -0.04 6.55
C LYS A 84 -16.01 1.34 7.18
N LEU A 85 -16.43 1.46 8.44
CA LEU A 85 -16.52 2.74 9.13
C LEU A 85 -15.12 3.35 9.34
N LEU A 86 -14.20 2.57 9.91
CA LEU A 86 -12.88 3.05 10.33
C LEU A 86 -11.89 3.18 9.15
N MET A 87 -11.99 2.32 8.13
CA MET A 87 -11.13 2.36 6.94
C MET A 87 -11.64 3.30 5.86
N LYS A 88 -12.87 3.83 5.96
CA LYS A 88 -13.46 4.75 4.96
C LYS A 88 -12.52 5.87 4.53
N PRO A 89 -11.80 6.58 5.42
CA PRO A 89 -10.88 7.64 5.01
C PRO A 89 -9.75 7.12 4.12
N LEU A 90 -9.23 5.91 4.39
CA LEU A 90 -8.15 5.29 3.60
C LEU A 90 -8.61 4.90 2.21
N TYR A 91 -9.81 4.30 2.11
CA TYR A 91 -10.41 3.99 0.80
C TYR A 91 -10.67 5.25 -0.03
N GLN A 92 -11.13 6.33 0.62
CA GLN A 92 -11.34 7.62 -0.05
C GLN A 92 -10.01 8.22 -0.55
N GLN A 93 -8.95 8.18 0.26
CA GLN A 93 -7.62 8.64 -0.14
C GLN A 93 -7.07 7.82 -1.31
N GLU A 94 -7.14 6.48 -1.25
CA GLU A 94 -6.70 5.62 -2.35
C GLU A 94 -7.47 5.91 -3.64
N MET A 95 -8.79 6.13 -3.56
CA MET A 95 -9.62 6.49 -4.71
C MET A 95 -9.20 7.84 -5.33
N GLN A 96 -8.93 8.85 -4.51
CA GLN A 96 -8.46 10.16 -4.97
C GLN A 96 -7.09 10.06 -5.66
N LEU A 97 -6.15 9.34 -5.04
CA LEU A 97 -4.82 9.10 -5.60
C LEU A 97 -4.90 8.32 -6.91
N TYR A 98 -5.79 7.33 -7.00
CA TYR A 98 -5.98 6.55 -8.21
C TYR A 98 -6.58 7.39 -9.36
N SER A 99 -7.51 8.29 -9.05
CA SER A 99 -8.07 9.22 -10.03
C SER A 99 -7.00 10.17 -10.58
N ARG A 100 -6.18 10.74 -9.68
CA ARG A 100 -5.01 11.55 -10.06
C ARG A 100 -4.04 10.76 -10.93
N TYR A 101 -3.65 9.57 -10.49
CA TYR A 101 -2.77 8.66 -11.25
C TYR A 101 -3.31 8.38 -12.66
N LYS A 102 -4.61 8.11 -12.83
CA LYS A 102 -5.21 7.90 -14.16
C LYS A 102 -5.03 9.10 -15.08
N SER A 103 -5.26 10.31 -14.55
CA SER A 103 -5.11 11.55 -15.33
C SER A 103 -3.65 11.79 -15.73
N GLU A 104 -2.72 11.62 -14.80
CA GLU A 104 -1.28 11.78 -15.04
C GLU A 104 -0.76 10.70 -16.01
N LEU A 105 -1.26 9.47 -15.91
CA LEU A 105 -0.87 8.35 -16.78
C LEU A 105 -1.27 8.61 -18.23
N ALA A 106 -2.46 9.18 -18.47
CA ALA A 106 -2.89 9.53 -19.82
C ALA A 106 -1.98 10.58 -20.46
N VAL A 107 -1.65 11.64 -19.70
CA VAL A 107 -0.71 12.68 -20.14
C VAL A 107 0.67 12.10 -20.40
N TRP A 108 1.17 11.27 -19.47
CA TRP A 108 2.47 10.62 -19.59
C TRP A 108 2.54 9.71 -20.82
N LYS A 109 1.52 8.86 -21.07
CA LYS A 109 1.48 7.98 -22.25
C LYS A 109 1.54 8.76 -23.56
N ASN A 110 0.77 9.83 -23.68
CA ASN A 110 0.80 10.69 -24.87
C ASN A 110 2.19 11.31 -25.09
N LYS A 111 2.82 11.78 -24.01
CA LYS A 111 4.19 12.32 -24.07
C LYS A 111 5.21 11.25 -24.44
N GLU A 112 5.08 10.05 -23.87
CA GLU A 112 5.97 8.92 -24.13
C GLU A 112 5.88 8.47 -25.60
N GLU A 113 4.67 8.41 -26.17
CA GLU A 113 4.45 8.11 -27.59
C GLU A 113 5.08 9.16 -28.51
N LEU A 114 4.92 10.45 -28.19
CA LEU A 114 5.56 11.53 -28.94
C LEU A 114 7.09 11.42 -28.87
N LEU A 115 7.65 11.19 -27.69
CA LEU A 115 9.10 11.01 -27.50
C LEU A 115 9.60 9.77 -28.26
N LYS A 116 8.85 8.66 -28.28
CA LYS A 116 9.18 7.46 -29.07
C LYS A 116 9.19 7.77 -30.57
N ALA A 117 8.21 8.51 -31.07
CA ALA A 117 8.15 8.92 -32.47
C ALA A 117 9.32 9.86 -32.85
N GLN A 118 9.62 10.85 -32.02
CA GLN A 118 10.76 11.76 -32.19
C GLN A 118 12.09 10.99 -32.17
N LYS A 119 12.28 10.07 -31.21
CA LYS A 119 13.46 9.21 -31.13
C LYS A 119 13.65 8.40 -32.40
N LYS A 120 12.57 7.79 -32.92
CA LYS A 120 12.60 7.01 -34.16
C LYS A 120 12.98 7.87 -35.38
N ALA A 121 12.43 9.08 -35.48
CA ALA A 121 12.74 10.01 -36.56
C ALA A 121 14.22 10.45 -36.51
N LEU A 122 14.73 10.83 -35.34
CA LEU A 122 16.13 11.21 -35.14
C LEU A 122 17.09 10.05 -35.42
N LEU A 123 16.78 8.83 -34.98
CA LEU A 123 17.57 7.64 -35.29
C LEU A 123 17.59 7.34 -36.81
N SER A 124 16.48 7.56 -37.50
CA SER A 124 16.44 7.42 -38.97
C SER A 124 17.30 8.49 -39.66
N LYS A 125 17.27 9.73 -39.17
CA LYS A 125 18.11 10.83 -39.66
C LYS A 125 19.59 10.54 -39.44
N LEU A 126 19.98 10.13 -38.23
CA LEU A 126 21.34 9.75 -37.87
C LEU A 126 21.88 8.66 -38.80
N ASN A 127 21.09 7.60 -39.05
CA ASN A 127 21.48 6.52 -39.97
C ASN A 127 21.71 7.02 -41.41
N LYS A 128 21.00 8.05 -41.87
CA LYS A 128 21.22 8.66 -43.20
C LYS A 128 22.48 9.51 -43.24
N GLU A 129 22.77 10.27 -42.18
CA GLU A 129 23.98 11.09 -42.04
C GLU A 129 25.23 10.21 -42.02
N LEU A 130 25.22 9.14 -41.20
CA LEU A 130 26.31 8.16 -41.11
C LEU A 130 26.63 7.50 -42.46
N ARG A 131 25.60 7.14 -43.25
CA ARG A 131 25.80 6.55 -44.59
C ARG A 131 26.39 7.52 -45.61
N LYS A 132 26.14 8.82 -45.43
CA LYS A 132 26.62 9.87 -46.33
C LYS A 132 27.95 10.49 -45.87
N GLY A 133 28.47 10.10 -44.71
CA GLY A 133 29.64 10.75 -44.09
C GLY A 133 29.39 12.23 -43.78
N ALA A 134 28.14 12.61 -43.51
CA ALA A 134 27.75 13.97 -43.17
C ALA A 134 27.89 14.19 -41.65
N ASP A 135 28.09 15.45 -41.24
CA ASP A 135 28.16 15.83 -39.83
C ASP A 135 26.89 15.45 -39.06
N GLU A 136 27.06 14.59 -38.06
CA GLU A 136 26.01 14.04 -37.20
C GLU A 136 25.89 14.75 -35.84
N SER A 137 26.74 15.74 -35.55
CA SER A 137 26.87 16.36 -34.23
C SER A 137 25.56 16.95 -33.71
N GLU A 138 24.79 17.63 -34.55
CA GLU A 138 23.50 18.22 -34.19
C GLU A 138 22.42 17.14 -33.93
N THR A 139 22.40 16.07 -34.72
CA THR A 139 21.43 14.98 -34.51
C THR A 139 21.72 14.21 -33.22
N LEU A 140 22.99 14.02 -32.87
CA LEU A 140 23.41 13.44 -31.59
C LEU A 140 23.01 14.33 -30.41
N ARG A 141 23.20 15.66 -30.52
CA ARG A 141 22.77 16.63 -29.50
C ARG A 141 21.26 16.58 -29.27
N GLN A 142 20.47 16.50 -30.34
CA GLN A 142 19.01 16.38 -30.25
C GLN A 142 18.57 15.08 -29.57
N LEU A 143 19.25 13.96 -29.85
CA LEU A 143 19.00 12.68 -29.17
C LEU A 143 19.34 12.74 -27.67
N GLU A 144 20.43 13.41 -27.30
CA GLU A 144 20.82 13.57 -25.90
C GLU A 144 19.79 14.41 -25.12
N VAL A 145 19.34 15.53 -25.70
CA VAL A 145 18.27 16.37 -25.14
C VAL A 145 16.98 15.57 -24.99
N LEU A 146 16.63 14.75 -25.98
CA LEU A 146 15.43 13.91 -25.95
C LEU A 146 15.49 12.86 -24.83
N GLN A 147 16.65 12.22 -24.62
CA GLN A 147 16.85 11.26 -23.54
C GLN A 147 16.71 11.93 -22.17
N LYS A 148 17.26 13.13 -22.00
CA LYS A 148 17.13 13.93 -20.77
C LYS A 148 15.69 14.39 -20.51
N ASN A 149 14.88 14.55 -21.56
CA ASN A 149 13.47 14.95 -21.48
C ASN A 149 12.48 13.80 -21.20
N SER A 150 12.98 12.57 -20.98
CA SER A 150 12.14 11.43 -20.62
C SER A 150 11.36 11.74 -19.33
N ALA A 151 10.03 11.68 -19.40
CA ALA A 151 9.17 11.93 -18.25
C ALA A 151 9.13 10.70 -17.32
N GLU A 152 9.16 10.92 -16.01
CA GLU A 152 8.93 9.84 -15.05
C GLU A 152 7.49 9.32 -15.15
N GLU A 153 7.33 8.00 -15.14
CA GLU A 153 6.02 7.37 -15.07
C GLU A 153 5.34 7.75 -13.74
N PRO A 154 4.07 8.15 -13.77
CA PRO A 154 3.33 8.48 -12.55
C PRO A 154 3.21 7.26 -11.64
N VAL A 155 3.09 7.50 -10.34
CA VAL A 155 3.10 6.43 -9.33
C VAL A 155 1.68 6.01 -8.99
N ARG A 156 1.43 4.71 -9.04
CA ARG A 156 0.19 4.14 -8.49
C ARG A 156 0.36 3.85 -7.00
N TYR A 157 -0.27 4.66 -6.16
CA TYR A 157 -0.39 4.38 -4.73
C TYR A 157 -1.55 3.41 -4.50
N LYS A 158 -1.23 2.26 -3.90
CA LYS A 158 -2.21 1.27 -3.44
C LYS A 158 -1.82 0.83 -2.05
N PHE A 159 -2.70 1.06 -1.09
CA PHE A 159 -2.50 0.84 0.32
C PHE A 159 -3.12 -0.47 0.77
N ILE A 160 -4.30 -0.82 0.25
CA ILE A 160 -5.12 -1.92 0.78
C ILE A 160 -5.25 -3.04 -0.25
N PHE A 161 -5.04 -4.27 0.21
CA PHE A 161 -5.25 -5.51 -0.54
C PHE A 161 -6.18 -6.45 0.24
N ASN A 162 -7.22 -6.95 -0.43
CA ASN A 162 -8.15 -7.93 0.16
C ASN A 162 -7.78 -9.36 -0.22
N ASP A 163 -7.35 -9.56 -1.47
CA ASP A 163 -6.74 -10.78 -1.97
C ASP A 163 -5.69 -10.36 -3.01
N ALA A 164 -4.47 -10.87 -2.86
CA ALA A 164 -3.37 -10.56 -3.75
C ALA A 164 -2.35 -11.69 -3.78
N THR A 165 -1.78 -11.93 -4.96
CA THR A 165 -0.64 -12.84 -5.07
C THR A 165 0.59 -12.23 -4.41
N THR A 166 1.45 -13.09 -3.85
CA THR A 166 2.74 -12.69 -3.29
C THR A 166 3.57 -11.85 -4.26
N ALA A 167 3.52 -12.17 -5.55
CA ALA A 167 4.19 -11.40 -6.60
C ALA A 167 3.65 -9.98 -6.75
N ALA A 168 2.32 -9.79 -6.67
CA ALA A 168 1.71 -8.47 -6.72
C ALA A 168 2.11 -7.61 -5.51
N ILE A 169 2.18 -8.21 -4.32
CA ILE A 169 2.64 -7.54 -3.10
C ILE A 169 4.13 -7.16 -3.21
N LYS A 170 4.99 -8.09 -3.65
CA LYS A 170 6.42 -7.83 -3.91
C LYS A 170 6.60 -6.65 -4.87
N ASN A 171 5.89 -6.67 -5.99
CA ASN A 171 5.97 -5.60 -6.99
C ASN A 171 5.56 -4.23 -6.42
N GLN A 172 4.52 -4.18 -5.57
CA GLN A 172 4.12 -2.93 -4.93
C GLN A 172 5.22 -2.43 -3.99
N LEU A 173 5.74 -3.30 -3.11
CA LEU A 173 6.74 -2.95 -2.12
C LEU A 173 8.12 -2.58 -2.71
N CYS A 174 8.49 -3.16 -3.85
CA CYS A 174 9.70 -2.78 -4.58
C CYS A 174 9.56 -1.42 -5.30
N GLY A 175 8.33 -0.89 -5.42
CA GLY A 175 8.05 0.39 -6.06
C GLY A 175 8.42 1.60 -5.21
N LYS A 176 7.90 2.77 -5.61
CA LYS A 176 8.05 4.03 -4.87
C LYS A 176 7.26 4.05 -3.55
N TRP A 177 6.29 3.15 -3.36
CA TRP A 177 5.47 3.05 -2.15
C TRP A 177 5.70 1.72 -1.45
N ARG A 178 6.36 1.75 -0.28
CA ARG A 178 6.90 0.56 0.40
C ARG A 178 6.06 0.11 1.59
N SER A 179 4.74 0.29 1.51
CA SER A 179 3.83 -0.02 2.60
C SER A 179 2.52 -0.57 2.07
N VAL A 180 2.02 -1.66 2.66
CA VAL A 180 0.75 -2.26 2.27
C VAL A 180 0.00 -2.76 3.51
N GLY A 181 -1.32 -2.74 3.44
CA GLY A 181 -2.22 -3.38 4.40
C GLY A 181 -2.94 -4.52 3.69
N ILE A 182 -2.90 -5.69 4.32
CA ILE A 182 -3.69 -6.86 3.91
C ILE A 182 -4.89 -6.91 4.85
N MET A 183 -6.09 -6.67 4.32
CA MET A 183 -7.31 -6.50 5.12
C MET A 183 -8.45 -7.30 4.50
N SER A 184 -9.04 -8.21 5.27
CA SER A 184 -10.18 -9.00 4.85
C SER A 184 -11.09 -9.30 6.04
N ASP A 185 -12.39 -9.24 5.80
CA ASP A 185 -13.44 -9.66 6.72
C ASP A 185 -13.73 -11.17 6.64
N GLU A 186 -13.18 -11.87 5.64
CA GLU A 186 -13.22 -13.33 5.52
C GLU A 186 -11.83 -13.96 5.60
N ALA A 187 -11.53 -14.58 6.74
CA ALA A 187 -10.25 -15.24 6.98
C ALA A 187 -9.90 -16.29 5.90
N GLY A 188 -10.87 -17.04 5.39
CA GLY A 188 -10.64 -18.05 4.35
C GLY A 188 -10.01 -17.47 3.07
N ILE A 189 -10.34 -16.24 2.69
CA ILE A 189 -9.74 -15.58 1.51
C ILE A 189 -8.23 -15.39 1.70
N ILE A 190 -7.79 -15.07 2.92
CA ILE A 190 -6.39 -14.81 3.23
C ILE A 190 -5.61 -16.11 3.49
N PHE A 191 -6.21 -17.05 4.24
CA PHE A 191 -5.56 -18.31 4.63
C PHE A 191 -5.58 -19.38 3.53
N ASP A 192 -6.68 -19.50 2.79
CA ASP A 192 -6.80 -20.46 1.68
C ASP A 192 -6.34 -19.85 0.34
N GLY A 193 -6.19 -18.52 0.29
CA GLY A 193 -5.72 -17.78 -0.87
C GLY A 193 -4.21 -17.71 -1.01
N TYR A 194 -3.76 -16.95 -2.00
CA TYR A 194 -2.34 -16.80 -2.34
C TYR A 194 -1.55 -15.91 -1.37
N THR A 195 -2.26 -15.12 -0.54
CA THR A 195 -1.64 -14.06 0.24
C THR A 195 -0.71 -14.60 1.34
N LEU A 196 -1.13 -15.65 2.06
CA LEU A 196 -0.33 -16.27 3.12
C LEU A 196 0.36 -17.58 2.69
N SER A 197 0.38 -17.90 1.40
CA SER A 197 1.01 -19.14 0.92
C SER A 197 2.53 -19.18 1.12
N GLU A 198 3.19 -18.02 1.22
CA GLU A 198 4.63 -17.87 1.50
C GLU A 198 4.86 -17.23 2.88
N LEU A 199 4.51 -17.93 3.96
CA LEU A 199 4.68 -17.41 5.34
C LEU A 199 6.09 -16.85 5.66
N PRO A 200 7.21 -17.45 5.23
CA PRO A 200 8.54 -16.87 5.47
C PRO A 200 8.71 -15.48 4.86
N PHE A 201 8.11 -15.24 3.70
CA PHE A 201 8.13 -13.93 3.05
C PHE A 201 7.24 -12.93 3.80
N ILE A 202 6.04 -13.34 4.20
CA ILE A 202 5.13 -12.50 5.01
C ILE A 202 5.80 -12.06 6.32
N ASN A 203 6.50 -12.98 7.00
CA ASN A 203 7.20 -12.67 8.25
C ASN A 203 8.32 -11.63 8.03
N LYS A 204 9.12 -11.77 6.96
CA LYS A 204 10.15 -10.77 6.60
C LYS A 204 9.56 -9.41 6.22
N MET A 205 8.41 -9.39 5.56
CA MET A 205 7.74 -8.12 5.28
C MET A 205 7.24 -7.45 6.56
N TRP A 206 6.73 -8.25 7.49
CA TRP A 206 6.17 -7.74 8.74
C TRP A 206 7.26 -7.21 9.69
N ASP A 207 8.42 -7.87 9.76
CA ASP A 207 9.54 -7.40 10.60
C ASP A 207 10.35 -6.25 9.96
N GLY A 208 10.09 -5.92 8.69
CA GLY A 208 10.76 -4.86 7.95
C GLY A 208 12.16 -5.24 7.44
N SER A 209 12.50 -6.54 7.43
CA SER A 209 13.75 -7.04 6.87
C SER A 209 13.87 -6.74 5.39
N VAL A 210 15.09 -6.54 4.93
CA VAL A 210 15.39 -6.37 3.50
C VAL A 210 15.00 -7.66 2.76
N LEU A 211 14.16 -7.50 1.74
CA LEU A 211 13.69 -8.59 0.86
C LEU A 211 14.79 -9.09 -0.08
#